data_AF-A0A949MKS8-F1
#
_entry.id   AF-A0A949MKS8-F1
#
_cell.length_a   1.000
_cell.length_b   1.000
_cell.length_c   1.000
_cell.angle_alpha   90.00
_cell.angle_beta   90.00
_cell.angle_gamma   90.00
#
_symmetry.space_group_name_H-M   'P 1'
#
loop_
_entity.id
_entity.type
_entity.pdbx_description
1 polymer ?
#
loop_
_entity_poly.entity_id
_entity_poly.type
_entity_poly.pdbx_seq_one_letter_code
_entity_poly.pdbx_strand_id
1 'polypeptide(L)'
;MPSSLKRPACLLGLLTFLFCLPLLWRALAPVQFDSDEGWNVSRAFLAGRHVPLYGAPPGLDFTNYPFLSFHLLAWLTALGVDPLFAGRGLALLSLFALGGAAGALARRFTTSHYAALFTGILFVLWLAIWMPNRVAVDDPQLFGMVFEAAGFYLFLRGGTFGLRLSGYLFVLALFIKQSLIALPIGAGLSLILQRRWRDLLNWLLAVAVGGGSLVGLTFWADGPFFFANLLVPRAYIWRDLGSQGGDYLLVFLPVLALAGIWCWRHRADKRAQPLILAWLAANALGFAFAGGDGVGRNVFFEAVLLNTVLAVLACVEASQSWRGLLLLFPLVWAPAHFIAALHEDQALPQARADFAAGVALLQTVQGPVVCENLLLCVRAGHASAFYPYAVESQIRIGRLSPAAITALLPGLKAVEIGTTDLPEPPRHVLYPPDFLAALKQQDRLVLARSSLAIWEPRD
;
A
#
# COMPACT_ATOMS: atom_id res chain seq x y z
N MET A 1 -12.75 -14.25 33.46
CA MET A 1 -12.26 -12.88 33.17
C MET A 1 -12.97 -12.22 31.96
N PRO A 2 -14.26 -11.79 32.02
CA PRO A 2 -14.92 -11.15 30.85
C PRO A 2 -15.24 -9.64 31.01
N SER A 3 -15.29 -9.09 32.23
CA SER A 3 -15.67 -7.67 32.46
C SER A 3 -14.47 -6.70 32.43
N SER A 4 -13.25 -7.18 32.66
CA SER A 4 -12.06 -6.34 32.79
C SER A 4 -11.55 -5.75 31.46
N LEU A 5 -11.89 -6.35 30.31
CA LEU A 5 -11.46 -5.86 28.99
C LEU A 5 -12.38 -4.79 28.38
N LYS A 6 -13.57 -4.55 28.96
CA LYS A 6 -14.51 -3.55 28.44
C LYS A 6 -13.94 -2.13 28.50
N ARG A 7 -13.42 -1.72 29.66
CA ARG A 7 -12.86 -0.38 29.88
C ARG A 7 -11.63 -0.13 28.99
N PRO A 8 -10.64 -1.04 28.90
CA PRO A 8 -9.55 -0.91 27.93
C PRO A 8 -10.01 -0.79 26.48
N ALA A 9 -11.01 -1.59 26.05
CA ALA A 9 -11.51 -1.51 24.68
C ALA A 9 -12.17 -0.16 24.36
N CYS A 10 -12.95 0.41 25.29
CA CYS A 10 -13.54 1.74 25.10
C CYS A 10 -12.47 2.84 25.04
N LEU A 11 -11.48 2.81 25.94
CA LEU A 11 -10.37 3.77 25.93
C LEU A 11 -9.55 3.67 24.65
N LEU A 12 -9.24 2.44 24.22
CA LEU A 12 -8.54 2.20 22.96
C LEU A 12 -9.35 2.69 21.75
N GLY A 13 -10.67 2.48 21.76
CA GLY A 13 -11.57 3.00 20.74
C GLY A 13 -11.54 4.52 20.67
N LEU A 14 -11.59 5.20 21.82
CA LEU A 14 -11.46 6.66 21.89
C LEU A 14 -10.11 7.14 21.36
N LEU A 15 -9.00 6.50 21.78
CA LEU A 15 -7.67 6.83 21.27
C LEU A 15 -7.59 6.65 19.75
N THR A 16 -8.10 5.53 19.23
CA THR A 16 -8.14 5.25 17.78
C THR A 16 -8.90 6.33 17.04
N PHE A 17 -10.06 6.74 17.56
CA PHE A 17 -10.83 7.83 16.97
C PHE A 17 -10.04 9.14 16.96
N LEU A 18 -9.42 9.52 18.08
CA LEU A 18 -8.64 10.75 18.19
C LEU A 18 -7.42 10.78 17.25
N PHE A 19 -6.74 9.65 17.07
CA PHE A 19 -5.62 9.54 16.13
C PHE A 19 -6.06 9.54 14.67
N CYS A 20 -7.18 8.90 14.35
CA CYS A 20 -7.69 8.86 12.98
C CYS A 20 -8.30 10.19 12.54
N LEU A 21 -8.89 10.97 13.45
CA LEU A 21 -9.62 12.20 13.10
C LEU A 21 -8.80 13.21 12.27
N PRO A 22 -7.57 13.63 12.65
CA PRO A 22 -6.78 14.53 11.81
C PRO A 22 -6.42 13.90 10.46
N LEU A 23 -6.13 12.60 10.42
CA LEU A 23 -5.83 11.88 9.18
C LEU A 23 -7.03 11.85 8.22
N LEU A 24 -8.23 11.69 8.77
CA LEU A 24 -9.50 11.74 8.02
C LEU A 24 -9.77 13.14 7.48
N TRP A 25 -9.53 14.17 8.28
CA TRP A 25 -9.64 15.56 7.84
C TRP A 25 -8.69 15.85 6.68
N ARG A 26 -7.44 15.40 6.80
CA ARG A 26 -6.44 15.52 5.75
C ARG A 26 -6.85 14.80 4.47
N ALA A 27 -7.42 13.60 4.55
CA ALA A 27 -7.90 12.83 3.40
C ALA A 27 -8.92 13.57 2.50
N LEU A 28 -9.53 14.66 2.98
CA LEU A 28 -10.43 15.52 2.20
C LEU A 28 -9.71 16.58 1.34
N ALA A 29 -8.38 16.73 1.45
CA ALA A 29 -7.66 17.71 0.66
C ALA A 29 -7.50 17.27 -0.81
N PRO A 30 -7.71 18.15 -1.79
CA PRO A 30 -7.56 17.82 -3.21
C PRO A 30 -6.10 17.86 -3.69
N VAL A 31 -5.17 17.33 -2.89
CA VAL A 31 -3.73 17.25 -3.17
C VAL A 31 -3.25 15.83 -2.91
N GLN A 32 -2.20 15.38 -3.58
CA GLN A 32 -1.61 14.06 -3.30
C GLN A 32 -0.77 14.10 -2.00
N PHE A 33 -0.82 13.03 -1.21
CA PHE A 33 0.02 12.83 -0.03
C PHE A 33 1.13 11.83 -0.26
N ASP A 34 0.90 10.91 -1.18
CA ASP A 34 1.82 9.86 -1.57
C ASP A 34 1.87 9.80 -3.10
N SER A 35 3.04 9.47 -3.66
CA SER A 35 3.21 9.33 -5.10
C SER A 35 2.29 8.28 -5.72
N ASP A 36 1.87 7.28 -4.94
CA ASP A 36 0.93 6.25 -5.38
C ASP A 36 -0.44 6.86 -5.75
N GLU A 37 -0.88 7.96 -5.12
CA GLU A 37 -2.21 8.53 -5.39
C GLU A 37 -2.31 9.11 -6.80
N GLY A 38 -1.37 9.98 -7.16
CA GLY A 38 -1.33 10.55 -8.51
C GLY A 38 -1.13 9.49 -9.58
N TRP A 39 -0.34 8.47 -9.28
CA TRP A 39 -0.10 7.35 -10.17
C TRP A 39 -1.35 6.48 -10.35
N ASN A 40 -2.04 6.10 -9.27
CA ASN A 40 -3.28 5.31 -9.31
C ASN A 40 -4.41 6.06 -10.03
N VAL A 41 -4.55 7.36 -9.76
CA VAL A 41 -5.50 8.23 -10.48
C VAL A 41 -5.18 8.25 -11.97
N SER A 42 -3.91 8.43 -12.36
CA SER A 42 -3.50 8.40 -13.77
C SER A 42 -3.87 7.07 -14.46
N ARG A 43 -3.63 5.93 -13.80
CA ARG A 43 -4.02 4.61 -14.34
C ARG A 43 -5.52 4.41 -14.41
N ALA A 44 -6.29 4.88 -13.43
CA ALA A 44 -7.74 4.85 -13.47
C ALA A 44 -8.28 5.67 -14.65
N PHE A 45 -7.68 6.82 -14.97
CA PHE A 45 -8.04 7.61 -16.15
C PHE A 45 -7.74 6.87 -17.46
N LEU A 46 -6.59 6.19 -17.57
CA LEU A 46 -6.27 5.38 -18.74
C LEU A 46 -7.29 4.25 -18.92
N ALA A 47 -7.57 3.49 -17.85
CA ALA A 47 -8.57 2.42 -17.86
C ALA A 47 -9.97 2.95 -18.25
N GLY A 48 -10.39 4.09 -17.67
CA GLY A 48 -11.67 4.72 -17.97
C GLY A 48 -11.80 5.26 -19.40
N ARG A 49 -10.68 5.53 -20.08
CA ARG A 49 -10.61 5.90 -21.49
C ARG A 49 -10.38 4.70 -22.42
N HIS A 50 -10.43 3.48 -21.89
CA HIS A 50 -10.13 2.24 -22.62
C HIS A 50 -8.74 2.24 -23.26
N VAL A 51 -7.78 2.94 -22.65
CA VAL A 51 -6.36 2.85 -23.02
C VAL A 51 -5.77 1.63 -22.33
N PRO A 52 -5.29 0.61 -23.06
CA PRO A 52 -4.82 -0.64 -22.45
C PRO A 52 -3.62 -0.40 -21.53
N LEU A 53 -3.73 -0.77 -20.24
CA LEU A 53 -2.70 -0.52 -19.23
C LEU A 53 -1.38 -1.26 -19.47
N TYR A 54 -1.42 -2.34 -20.25
CA TYR A 54 -0.31 -3.20 -20.64
C TYR A 54 -0.28 -3.41 -22.17
N GLY A 55 -0.72 -2.40 -22.93
CA GLY A 55 -0.76 -2.45 -24.40
C GLY A 55 0.63 -2.40 -25.05
N ALA A 56 1.63 -1.93 -24.31
CA ALA A 56 3.02 -1.81 -24.74
C ALA A 56 3.99 -2.46 -23.74
N PRO A 57 5.18 -2.89 -24.21
CA PRO A 57 6.24 -3.30 -23.30
C PRO A 57 6.65 -2.13 -22.38
N PRO A 58 7.18 -2.42 -21.18
CA PRO A 58 7.64 -1.38 -20.25
C PRO A 58 8.66 -0.46 -20.92
N GLY A 59 8.49 0.86 -20.74
CA GLY A 59 9.37 1.86 -21.32
C GLY A 59 9.63 3.02 -20.35
N LEU A 60 9.45 4.24 -20.83
CA LEU A 60 9.51 5.46 -20.01
C LEU A 60 8.32 5.59 -19.04
N ASP A 61 7.36 4.68 -19.17
CA ASP A 61 6.24 4.50 -18.28
C ASP A 61 5.92 3.00 -18.18
N PHE A 62 5.41 2.55 -17.04
CA PHE A 62 4.95 1.17 -16.85
C PHE A 62 3.88 1.05 -15.75
N THR A 63 3.05 0.01 -15.86
CA THR A 63 2.02 -0.31 -14.87
C THR A 63 2.43 -1.52 -14.04
N ASN A 64 3.05 -1.29 -12.88
CA ASN A 64 3.60 -2.35 -12.03
C ASN A 64 2.62 -2.92 -11.00
N TYR A 65 1.34 -2.52 -11.02
CA TYR A 65 0.29 -3.17 -10.25
C TYR A 65 -0.71 -3.87 -11.19
N PRO A 66 -1.37 -4.92 -10.72
CA PRO A 66 -2.52 -5.54 -11.36
C PRO A 66 -3.70 -4.59 -11.60
N PHE A 67 -4.58 -4.96 -12.53
CA PHE A 67 -5.54 -4.05 -13.12
C PHE A 67 -6.80 -3.73 -12.29
N LEU A 68 -7.20 -4.61 -11.35
CA LEU A 68 -8.56 -4.55 -10.77
C LEU A 68 -8.85 -3.25 -10.03
N SER A 69 -7.90 -2.71 -9.27
CA SER A 69 -8.09 -1.45 -8.55
C SER A 69 -8.30 -0.29 -9.51
N PHE A 70 -7.53 -0.20 -10.60
CA PHE A 70 -7.66 0.88 -11.58
C PHE A 70 -9.00 0.87 -12.28
N HIS A 71 -9.47 -0.31 -12.70
CA HIS A 71 -10.77 -0.45 -13.36
C HIS A 71 -11.94 -0.18 -12.40
N LEU A 72 -11.80 -0.54 -11.12
CA LEU A 72 -12.77 -0.17 -10.09
C LEU A 72 -12.84 1.35 -9.91
N LEU A 73 -11.68 2.02 -9.80
CA LEU A 73 -11.62 3.48 -9.70
C LEU A 73 -12.17 4.16 -10.95
N ALA A 74 -11.86 3.64 -12.13
CA ALA A 74 -12.41 4.13 -13.39
C ALA A 74 -13.94 4.01 -13.43
N TRP A 75 -14.49 2.87 -12.98
CA TRP A 75 -15.93 2.67 -12.87
C TRP A 75 -16.59 3.64 -11.88
N LEU A 76 -16.00 3.84 -10.69
CA LEU A 76 -16.49 4.83 -9.72
C LEU A 76 -16.43 6.25 -10.28
N THR A 77 -15.40 6.54 -11.09
CA THR A 77 -15.25 7.83 -11.76
C THR A 77 -16.33 8.07 -12.80
N ALA A 78 -16.73 7.02 -13.54
CA ALA A 78 -17.86 7.08 -14.46
C ALA A 78 -19.20 7.38 -13.75
N LEU A 79 -19.30 7.10 -12.44
CA LEU A 79 -20.46 7.48 -11.60
C LEU A 79 -20.37 8.92 -11.08
N GLY A 80 -19.38 9.70 -11.50
CA GLY A 80 -19.18 11.10 -11.09
C GLY A 80 -18.42 11.27 -9.78
N VAL A 81 -17.85 10.19 -9.21
CA VAL A 81 -16.99 10.28 -8.03
C VAL A 81 -15.59 10.67 -8.48
N ASP A 82 -14.98 11.64 -7.84
CA ASP A 82 -13.59 11.98 -8.11
C ASP A 82 -12.65 10.78 -7.83
N PRO A 83 -11.74 10.41 -8.75
CA PRO A 83 -10.93 9.19 -8.62
C PRO A 83 -10.03 9.21 -7.38
N LEU A 84 -9.48 10.37 -7.00
CA LEU A 84 -8.66 10.49 -5.79
C LEU A 84 -9.49 10.17 -4.56
N PHE A 85 -10.66 10.81 -4.43
CA PHE A 85 -11.53 10.60 -3.28
C PHE A 85 -12.17 9.20 -3.27
N ALA A 86 -12.42 8.61 -4.44
CA ALA A 86 -12.85 7.22 -4.56
C ALA A 86 -11.79 6.26 -4.00
N GLY A 87 -10.53 6.43 -4.38
CA GLY A 87 -9.41 5.63 -3.88
C GLY A 87 -9.20 5.77 -2.38
N ARG A 88 -9.21 7.00 -1.87
CA ARG A 88 -9.11 7.27 -0.42
C ARG A 88 -10.27 6.67 0.37
N GLY A 89 -11.50 6.80 -0.14
CA GLY A 89 -12.69 6.20 0.45
C GLY A 89 -12.58 4.68 0.51
N LEU A 90 -12.11 4.06 -0.57
CA LEU A 90 -11.89 2.61 -0.64
C LEU A 90 -10.83 2.15 0.35
N ALA A 91 -9.70 2.85 0.44
CA ALA A 91 -8.63 2.56 1.40
C ALA A 91 -9.13 2.68 2.85
N LEU A 92 -9.94 3.71 3.16
CA LEU A 92 -10.52 3.90 4.49
C LEU A 92 -11.50 2.79 4.87
N LEU A 93 -12.42 2.45 3.96
CA LEU A 93 -13.34 1.33 4.18
C LEU A 93 -12.58 0.01 4.37
N SER A 94 -11.50 -0.17 3.61
CA SER A 94 -10.64 -1.36 3.71
C SER A 94 -9.93 -1.44 5.06
N LEU A 95 -9.44 -0.32 5.60
CA LEU A 95 -8.83 -0.26 6.93
C LEU A 95 -9.80 -0.77 8.02
N PHE A 96 -11.05 -0.29 8.01
CA PHE A 96 -12.05 -0.75 8.99
C PHE A 96 -12.49 -2.20 8.75
N ALA A 97 -12.63 -2.61 7.50
CA ALA A 97 -12.94 -4.00 7.16
C ALA A 97 -11.83 -4.94 7.65
N LEU A 98 -10.56 -4.55 7.53
CA LEU A 98 -9.42 -5.29 8.05
C LEU A 98 -9.37 -5.32 9.58
N GLY A 99 -9.74 -4.23 10.26
CA GLY A 99 -9.98 -4.27 11.71
C GLY A 99 -11.04 -5.31 12.09
N GLY A 100 -12.16 -5.35 11.36
CA GLY A 100 -13.18 -6.38 11.50
C GLY A 100 -12.63 -7.80 11.25
N ALA A 101 -11.83 -7.97 10.20
CA ALA A 101 -11.20 -9.24 9.84
C ALA A 101 -10.21 -9.72 10.92
N ALA A 102 -9.37 -8.83 11.46
CA ALA A 102 -8.46 -9.12 12.57
C ALA A 102 -9.24 -9.63 13.79
N GLY A 103 -10.32 -8.93 14.16
CA GLY A 103 -11.22 -9.38 15.22
C GLY A 103 -11.87 -10.73 14.93
N ALA A 104 -12.34 -10.95 13.70
CA ALA A 104 -12.94 -12.21 13.27
C ALA A 104 -11.94 -13.38 13.34
N LEU A 105 -10.69 -13.17 12.91
CA LEU A 105 -9.61 -14.13 13.04
C LEU A 105 -9.33 -14.45 14.51
N ALA A 106 -9.24 -13.45 15.38
CA ALA A 106 -9.10 -13.68 16.82
C ALA A 106 -10.28 -14.48 17.41
N ARG A 107 -11.54 -14.17 17.04
CA ARG A 107 -12.74 -14.94 17.49
C ARG A 107 -12.67 -16.43 17.14
N ARG A 108 -11.88 -16.84 16.14
CA ARG A 108 -11.70 -18.28 15.80
C ARG A 108 -10.95 -19.05 16.89
N PHE A 109 -10.14 -18.36 17.68
CA PHE A 109 -9.23 -18.97 18.67
C PHE A 109 -9.53 -18.56 20.11
N THR A 110 -10.48 -17.66 20.35
CA THR A 110 -10.95 -17.31 21.70
C THR A 110 -12.47 -17.23 21.78
N THR A 111 -13.05 -17.42 22.97
CA THR A 111 -14.49 -17.23 23.25
C THR A 111 -14.83 -15.79 23.66
N SER A 112 -13.84 -14.92 23.89
CA SER A 112 -14.04 -13.53 24.28
C SER A 112 -14.37 -12.60 23.10
N HIS A 113 -15.58 -12.03 23.10
CA HIS A 113 -15.98 -10.98 22.13
C HIS A 113 -15.18 -9.69 22.31
N TYR A 114 -14.85 -9.33 23.55
CA TYR A 114 -14.06 -8.15 23.84
C TYR A 114 -12.63 -8.27 23.33
N ALA A 115 -12.03 -9.47 23.39
CA ALA A 115 -10.70 -9.68 22.84
C ALA A 115 -10.66 -9.45 21.32
N ALA A 116 -11.69 -9.88 20.59
CA ALA A 116 -11.77 -9.64 19.16
C ALA A 116 -12.04 -8.18 18.79
N LEU A 117 -12.96 -7.51 19.50
CA LEU A 117 -13.18 -6.08 19.32
C LEU A 117 -11.88 -5.30 19.58
N PHE A 118 -11.20 -5.63 20.68
CA PHE A 118 -9.91 -5.07 21.03
C PHE A 118 -8.85 -5.34 19.95
N THR A 119 -8.77 -6.56 19.41
CA THR A 119 -7.86 -6.90 18.30
C THR A 119 -8.11 -6.02 17.08
N GLY A 120 -9.37 -5.85 16.67
CA GLY A 120 -9.71 -5.05 15.51
C GLY A 120 -9.37 -3.57 15.68
N ILE A 121 -9.71 -2.99 16.83
CA ILE A 121 -9.38 -1.59 17.16
C ILE A 121 -7.86 -1.40 17.22
N LEU A 122 -7.14 -2.34 17.86
CA LEU A 122 -5.70 -2.27 18.02
C LEU A 122 -4.95 -2.32 16.68
N PHE A 123 -5.41 -3.16 15.75
CA PHE A 123 -4.85 -3.21 14.40
C PHE A 123 -4.98 -1.86 13.68
N VAL A 124 -6.18 -1.27 13.69
CA VAL A 124 -6.44 0.04 13.07
C VAL A 124 -5.55 1.12 13.72
N LEU A 125 -5.48 1.13 15.05
CA LEU A 125 -4.64 2.07 15.79
C LEU A 125 -3.15 1.93 15.46
N TRP A 126 -2.62 0.71 15.41
CA TRP A 126 -1.22 0.48 15.09
C TRP A 126 -0.86 0.95 13.68
N LEU A 127 -1.73 0.70 12.69
CA LEU A 127 -1.50 1.25 11.35
C LEU A 127 -1.57 2.77 11.34
N ALA A 128 -2.54 3.38 12.03
CA ALA A 128 -2.67 4.83 12.09
C ALA A 128 -1.47 5.51 12.75
N ILE A 129 -0.84 4.87 13.74
CA ILE A 129 0.36 5.39 14.42
C ILE A 129 1.60 5.18 13.56
N TRP A 130 1.79 3.97 13.04
CA TRP A 130 3.04 3.60 12.39
C TRP A 130 3.17 4.15 10.97
N MET A 131 2.04 4.21 10.26
CA MET A 131 1.96 4.62 8.86
C MET A 131 0.81 5.62 8.66
N PRO A 132 0.85 6.80 9.33
CA PRO A 132 -0.21 7.80 9.23
C PRO A 132 -0.43 8.28 7.78
N ASN A 133 0.63 8.29 6.98
CA ASN A 133 0.62 8.60 5.54
C ASN A 133 0.07 7.46 4.65
N ARG A 134 -0.50 6.39 5.22
CA ARG A 134 -1.23 5.36 4.48
C ARG A 134 -2.67 5.17 4.97
N VAL A 135 -3.09 5.95 5.96
CA VAL A 135 -4.50 6.01 6.36
C VAL A 135 -5.26 6.83 5.32
N ALA A 136 -6.25 6.21 4.68
CA ALA A 136 -7.09 6.84 3.66
C ALA A 136 -6.28 7.47 2.51
N VAL A 137 -5.21 6.78 2.08
CA VAL A 137 -4.43 7.12 0.89
C VAL A 137 -4.81 6.14 -0.21
N ASP A 138 -4.95 6.64 -1.44
CA ASP A 138 -5.23 5.81 -2.61
C ASP A 138 -4.02 4.91 -2.92
N ASP A 139 -3.99 3.74 -2.29
CA ASP A 139 -3.05 2.63 -2.52
C ASP A 139 -3.81 1.28 -2.42
N PRO A 140 -3.59 0.34 -3.38
CA PRO A 140 -4.37 -0.89 -3.45
C PRO A 140 -4.02 -1.94 -2.37
N GLN A 141 -2.97 -1.75 -1.55
CA GLN A 141 -2.54 -2.73 -0.55
C GLN A 141 -3.66 -3.08 0.43
N LEU A 142 -4.26 -2.08 1.09
CA LEU A 142 -5.31 -2.34 2.08
C LEU A 142 -6.55 -2.97 1.43
N PHE A 143 -6.91 -2.53 0.23
CA PHE A 143 -8.05 -3.08 -0.49
C PHE A 143 -7.85 -4.56 -0.86
N GLY A 144 -6.68 -4.91 -1.40
CA GLY A 144 -6.35 -6.30 -1.71
C GLY A 144 -6.31 -7.17 -0.45
N MET A 145 -5.77 -6.65 0.66
CA MET A 145 -5.73 -7.35 1.94
C MET A 145 -7.11 -7.72 2.48
N VAL A 146 -8.17 -6.96 2.15
CA VAL A 146 -9.54 -7.31 2.57
C VAL A 146 -9.94 -8.67 1.98
N PHE A 147 -9.72 -8.87 0.68
CA PHE A 147 -10.00 -10.14 0.02
C PHE A 147 -9.08 -11.24 0.53
N GLU A 148 -7.81 -10.92 0.76
CA GLU A 148 -6.84 -11.86 1.32
C GLU A 148 -7.26 -12.35 2.72
N ALA A 149 -7.58 -11.43 3.64
CA ALA A 149 -7.99 -11.75 5.00
C ALA A 149 -9.35 -12.48 5.03
N ALA A 150 -10.30 -12.10 4.16
CA ALA A 150 -11.57 -12.81 4.00
C ALA A 150 -11.36 -14.24 3.48
N GLY A 151 -10.51 -14.42 2.47
CA GLY A 151 -10.11 -15.73 1.96
C GLY A 151 -9.49 -16.58 3.05
N PHE A 152 -8.55 -16.03 3.81
CA PHE A 152 -7.91 -16.72 4.91
C PHE A 152 -8.88 -17.09 6.04
N TYR A 153 -9.81 -16.20 6.38
CA TYR A 153 -10.87 -16.49 7.35
C TYR A 153 -11.76 -17.65 6.90
N LEU A 154 -12.20 -17.66 5.63
CA LEU A 154 -13.00 -18.76 5.07
C LEU A 154 -12.23 -20.08 5.03
N PHE A 155 -10.94 -20.02 4.71
CA PHE A 155 -10.04 -21.17 4.77
C PHE A 155 -10.02 -21.79 6.19
N LEU A 156 -9.85 -20.95 7.23
CA LEU A 156 -9.86 -21.37 8.64
C LEU A 156 -11.23 -21.85 9.13
N ARG A 157 -12.32 -21.39 8.49
CA ARG A 157 -13.67 -21.86 8.81
C ARG A 157 -13.91 -23.28 8.27
N GLY A 158 -13.23 -23.66 7.19
CA GLY A 158 -13.29 -24.97 6.58
C GLY A 158 -14.52 -25.20 5.69
N GLY A 159 -14.70 -26.44 5.24
CA GLY A 159 -15.72 -26.83 4.27
C GLY A 159 -15.29 -26.59 2.82
N THR A 160 -15.84 -27.39 1.90
CA THR A 160 -15.41 -27.38 0.48
C THR A 160 -15.70 -26.06 -0.22
N PHE A 161 -16.86 -25.44 0.05
CA PHE A 161 -17.18 -24.13 -0.51
C PHE A 161 -16.24 -23.04 0.01
N GLY A 162 -16.03 -22.97 1.33
CA GLY A 162 -15.13 -21.98 1.94
C GLY A 162 -13.69 -22.12 1.45
N LEU A 163 -13.24 -23.36 1.24
CA LEU A 163 -11.94 -23.65 0.63
C LEU A 163 -11.83 -23.17 -0.82
N ARG A 164 -12.82 -23.44 -1.68
CA ARG A 164 -12.76 -22.97 -3.08
C ARG A 164 -12.85 -21.45 -3.16
N LEU A 165 -13.75 -20.86 -2.37
CA LEU A 165 -13.91 -19.41 -2.29
C LEU A 165 -12.65 -18.74 -1.75
N SER A 166 -11.94 -19.34 -0.78
CA SER A 166 -10.67 -18.77 -0.31
C SER A 166 -9.61 -18.71 -1.42
N GLY A 167 -9.49 -19.76 -2.24
CA GLY A 167 -8.61 -19.76 -3.40
C GLY A 167 -8.93 -18.63 -4.39
N TYR A 168 -10.21 -18.41 -4.69
CA TYR A 168 -10.64 -17.31 -5.55
C TYR A 168 -10.38 -15.93 -4.94
N LEU A 169 -10.65 -15.75 -3.64
CA LEU A 169 -10.40 -14.48 -2.95
C LEU A 169 -8.90 -14.15 -2.86
N PHE A 170 -8.03 -15.15 -2.68
CA PHE A 170 -6.58 -14.94 -2.76
C PHE A 170 -6.15 -14.51 -4.17
N VAL A 171 -6.71 -15.09 -5.21
CA VAL A 171 -6.46 -14.64 -6.58
C VAL A 171 -6.92 -13.19 -6.79
N LEU A 172 -8.11 -12.82 -6.30
CA LEU A 172 -8.56 -11.42 -6.36
C LEU A 172 -7.59 -10.47 -5.65
N ALA A 173 -7.09 -10.86 -4.46
CA ALA A 173 -6.07 -10.08 -3.75
C ALA A 173 -4.82 -9.90 -4.61
N LEU A 174 -4.32 -10.97 -5.24
CA LEU A 174 -3.16 -10.90 -6.14
C LEU A 174 -3.38 -10.06 -7.39
N PHE A 175 -4.63 -9.95 -7.86
CA PHE A 175 -5.02 -9.11 -8.99
C PHE A 175 -5.43 -7.69 -8.60
N ILE A 176 -5.33 -7.35 -7.30
CA ILE A 176 -5.37 -5.99 -6.79
C ILE A 176 -3.95 -5.53 -6.44
N LYS A 177 -3.19 -6.40 -5.75
CA LYS A 177 -1.79 -6.16 -5.36
C LYS A 177 -1.04 -7.50 -5.32
N GLN A 178 -0.03 -7.63 -6.18
CA GLN A 178 0.70 -8.88 -6.40
C GLN A 178 1.55 -9.36 -5.22
N SER A 179 1.84 -8.48 -4.26
CA SER A 179 2.65 -8.80 -3.07
C SER A 179 1.88 -9.53 -1.98
N LEU A 180 0.55 -9.65 -2.09
CA LEU A 180 -0.35 -10.25 -1.09
C LEU A 180 -0.36 -11.78 -1.18
N ILE A 181 0.77 -12.38 -0.81
CA ILE A 181 1.00 -13.82 -0.93
C ILE A 181 1.18 -14.52 0.42
N ALA A 182 1.30 -13.81 1.55
CA ALA A 182 1.71 -14.47 2.80
C ALA A 182 0.60 -15.34 3.40
N LEU A 183 -0.64 -14.84 3.43
CA LEU A 183 -1.79 -15.63 3.89
C LEU A 183 -2.09 -16.82 2.95
N PRO A 184 -2.08 -16.66 1.60
CA PRO A 184 -2.14 -17.78 0.66
C PRO A 184 -1.06 -18.83 0.89
N ILE A 185 0.20 -18.41 1.13
CA ILE A 185 1.31 -19.31 1.44
C ILE A 185 1.03 -20.07 2.74
N GLY A 186 0.59 -19.39 3.80
CA GLY A 186 0.24 -20.03 5.06
C GLY A 186 -0.87 -21.09 4.91
N ALA A 187 -1.90 -20.78 4.13
CA ALA A 187 -2.98 -21.71 3.81
C ALA A 187 -2.48 -22.91 3.00
N GLY A 188 -1.77 -22.67 1.89
CA GLY A 188 -1.24 -23.72 1.02
C GLY A 188 -0.24 -24.65 1.71
N LEU A 189 0.73 -24.09 2.43
CA LEU A 189 1.70 -24.86 3.22
C LEU A 189 1.01 -25.70 4.30
N SER A 190 -0.04 -25.18 4.94
CA SER A 190 -0.78 -25.96 5.92
C SER A 190 -1.48 -27.17 5.30
N LEU A 191 -2.05 -27.05 4.10
CA LEU A 191 -2.66 -28.18 3.40
C LEU A 191 -1.62 -29.25 3.05
N ILE A 192 -0.43 -28.83 2.60
CA ILE A 192 0.70 -29.71 2.28
C ILE A 192 1.18 -30.45 3.54
N LEU A 193 1.50 -29.71 4.61
CA LEU A 193 2.04 -30.28 5.84
C LEU A 193 1.03 -31.17 6.58
N GLN A 194 -0.27 -30.87 6.48
CA GLN A 194 -1.33 -31.72 7.01
C GLN A 194 -1.71 -32.89 6.09
N ARG A 195 -1.06 -33.01 4.92
CA ARG A 195 -1.31 -34.04 3.91
C ARG A 195 -2.77 -34.06 3.42
N ARG A 196 -3.40 -32.89 3.38
CA ARG A 196 -4.78 -32.70 2.90
C ARG A 196 -4.82 -32.54 1.38
N TRP A 197 -4.30 -33.55 0.66
CA TRP A 197 -4.08 -33.48 -0.79
C TRP A 197 -5.34 -33.22 -1.62
N ARG A 198 -6.48 -33.81 -1.25
CA ARG A 198 -7.76 -33.56 -1.93
C ARG A 198 -8.21 -32.11 -1.80
N ASP A 199 -8.01 -31.53 -0.62
CA ASP A 199 -8.34 -30.13 -0.37
C ASP A 199 -7.35 -29.23 -1.11
N LEU A 200 -6.06 -29.57 -1.10
CA LEU A 200 -5.05 -28.86 -1.88
C LEU A 200 -5.40 -28.83 -3.37
N LEU A 201 -5.79 -29.96 -3.96
CA LEU A 201 -6.19 -30.01 -5.37
C LEU A 201 -7.45 -29.19 -5.66
N ASN A 202 -8.48 -29.26 -4.79
CA ASN A 202 -9.68 -28.43 -4.94
C ASN A 202 -9.36 -26.93 -4.83
N TRP A 203 -8.48 -26.56 -3.91
CA TRP A 203 -8.04 -25.18 -3.71
C TRP A 203 -7.21 -24.68 -4.89
N LEU A 204 -6.22 -25.46 -5.35
CA LEU A 204 -5.41 -25.16 -6.52
C LEU A 204 -6.24 -25.07 -7.80
N LEU A 205 -7.26 -25.90 -7.97
CA LEU A 205 -8.17 -25.79 -9.10
C LEU A 205 -8.95 -24.46 -9.07
N ALA A 206 -9.44 -24.04 -7.90
CA ALA A 206 -10.10 -22.75 -7.76
C ALA A 206 -9.14 -21.58 -8.06
N VAL A 207 -7.90 -21.66 -7.58
CA VAL A 207 -6.84 -20.69 -7.88
C VAL A 207 -6.52 -20.67 -9.37
N ALA A 208 -6.37 -21.82 -10.02
CA ALA A 208 -6.04 -21.93 -11.44
C ALA A 208 -7.17 -21.40 -12.33
N VAL A 209 -8.43 -21.74 -12.03
CA VAL A 209 -9.59 -21.25 -12.79
C VAL A 209 -9.78 -19.75 -12.59
N GLY A 210 -9.73 -19.26 -11.34
CA GLY A 210 -9.83 -17.83 -11.06
C GLY A 210 -8.68 -17.04 -11.69
N GLY A 211 -7.44 -17.52 -11.50
CA GLY A 211 -6.23 -16.88 -12.00
C GLY A 211 -6.20 -16.87 -13.53
N GLY A 212 -6.48 -18.00 -14.18
CA GLY A 212 -6.57 -18.08 -15.63
C GLY A 212 -7.64 -17.17 -16.22
N SER A 213 -8.80 -17.06 -15.54
CA SER A 213 -9.88 -16.15 -15.96
C SER A 213 -9.46 -14.68 -15.88
N LEU A 214 -8.81 -14.28 -14.78
CA LEU A 214 -8.35 -12.90 -14.61
C LEU A 214 -7.15 -12.56 -15.51
N VAL A 215 -6.19 -13.47 -15.73
CA VAL A 215 -5.14 -13.29 -16.75
C VAL A 215 -5.75 -13.10 -18.13
N GLY A 216 -6.72 -13.95 -18.49
CA GLY A 216 -7.43 -13.84 -19.77
C GLY A 216 -8.15 -12.50 -19.91
N LEU A 217 -8.81 -12.05 -18.85
CA LEU A 217 -9.47 -10.75 -18.81
C LEU A 217 -8.47 -9.59 -18.93
N THR A 218 -7.33 -9.66 -18.24
CA THR A 218 -6.27 -8.66 -18.35
C THR A 218 -5.71 -8.58 -19.77
N PHE A 219 -5.43 -9.72 -20.40
CA PHE A 219 -4.90 -9.73 -21.77
C PHE A 219 -5.90 -9.16 -22.76
N TRP A 220 -7.19 -9.45 -22.55
CA TRP A 220 -8.26 -8.95 -23.39
C TRP A 220 -8.50 -7.44 -23.22
N ALA A 221 -8.55 -6.94 -21.98
CA ALA A 221 -8.87 -5.54 -21.69
C ALA A 221 -7.66 -4.60 -21.77
N ASP A 222 -6.53 -5.04 -21.23
CA ASP A 222 -5.36 -4.19 -20.96
C ASP A 222 -4.12 -4.57 -21.77
N GLY A 223 -4.11 -5.73 -22.43
CA GLY A 223 -3.07 -6.10 -23.39
C GLY A 223 -2.07 -7.16 -22.92
N PRO A 224 -1.22 -7.66 -23.84
CA PRO A 224 -0.43 -8.87 -23.63
C PRO A 224 0.83 -8.67 -22.78
N PHE A 225 1.25 -7.42 -22.53
CA PHE A 225 2.49 -7.12 -21.81
C PHE A 225 2.31 -7.05 -20.29
N PHE A 226 1.22 -7.62 -19.75
CA PHE A 226 0.92 -7.59 -18.32
C PHE A 226 2.07 -8.12 -17.46
N PHE A 227 2.57 -9.33 -17.74
CA PHE A 227 3.67 -9.90 -16.97
C PHE A 227 4.98 -9.13 -17.18
N ALA A 228 5.22 -8.57 -18.37
CA ALA A 228 6.40 -7.75 -18.61
C ALA A 228 6.39 -6.48 -17.75
N ASN A 229 5.23 -5.84 -17.60
CA ASN A 229 5.02 -4.67 -16.75
C ASN A 229 5.07 -5.02 -15.25
N LEU A 230 4.46 -6.13 -14.84
CA LEU A 230 4.43 -6.56 -13.44
C LEU A 230 5.82 -6.96 -12.93
N LEU A 231 6.61 -7.62 -13.79
CA LEU A 231 7.92 -8.16 -13.48
C LEU A 231 9.06 -7.25 -13.95
N VAL A 232 8.79 -5.95 -14.17
CA VAL A 232 9.83 -4.95 -14.45
C VAL A 232 10.89 -5.06 -13.35
N PRO A 233 12.16 -5.34 -13.71
CA PRO A 233 13.23 -5.44 -12.73
C PRO A 233 13.46 -4.12 -12.03
N ARG A 234 13.74 -4.22 -10.72
CA ARG A 234 13.98 -3.09 -9.84
C ARG A 234 15.29 -3.28 -9.09
N ALA A 235 15.90 -2.19 -8.67
CA ALA A 235 17.06 -2.24 -7.79
C ALA A 235 16.66 -2.82 -6.41
N TYR A 236 17.61 -3.50 -5.77
CA TYR A 236 17.49 -3.87 -4.35
C TYR A 236 18.43 -2.99 -3.52
N ILE A 237 17.85 -2.21 -2.62
CA ILE A 237 18.50 -1.18 -1.83
C ILE A 237 18.61 -1.69 -0.40
N TRP A 238 19.80 -2.18 -0.04
CA TRP A 238 20.07 -2.72 1.30
C TRP A 238 19.84 -1.71 2.43
N ARG A 239 20.06 -0.43 2.14
CA ARG A 239 19.76 0.66 3.08
C ARG A 239 18.28 0.70 3.43
N ASP A 240 17.40 0.48 2.45
CA ASP A 240 15.95 0.56 2.64
C ASP A 240 15.45 -0.68 3.38
N LEU A 241 16.04 -1.86 3.12
CA LEU A 241 15.83 -3.02 3.97
C LEU A 241 16.17 -2.71 5.44
N GLY A 242 17.34 -2.11 5.67
CA GLY A 242 17.82 -1.78 7.02
C GLY A 242 16.94 -0.75 7.73
N SER A 243 16.56 0.33 7.05
CA SER A 243 15.74 1.39 7.62
C SER A 243 14.30 0.94 7.86
N GLN A 244 13.65 0.35 6.85
CA GLN A 244 12.25 -0.08 6.94
C GLN A 244 12.09 -1.29 7.86
N GLY A 245 12.97 -2.29 7.73
CA GLY A 245 12.98 -3.46 8.61
C GLY A 245 13.38 -3.11 10.05
N GLY A 246 14.34 -2.19 10.22
CA GLY A 246 14.74 -1.68 11.53
C GLY A 246 13.61 -0.94 12.24
N ASP A 247 12.92 -0.04 11.53
CA ASP A 247 11.74 0.68 12.03
C ASP A 247 10.62 -0.29 12.45
N TYR A 248 10.28 -1.26 11.58
CA TYR A 248 9.30 -2.31 11.89
C TYR A 248 9.67 -3.09 13.16
N LEU A 249 10.91 -3.55 13.28
CA LEU A 249 11.36 -4.27 14.47
C LEU A 249 11.33 -3.38 15.70
N LEU A 250 11.82 -2.14 15.62
CA LEU A 250 11.88 -1.23 16.74
C LEU A 250 10.48 -0.94 17.31
N VAL A 251 9.47 -0.76 16.45
CA VAL A 251 8.09 -0.49 16.85
C VAL A 251 7.38 -1.75 17.36
N PHE A 252 7.58 -2.90 16.71
CA PHE A 252 6.79 -4.10 16.98
C PHE A 252 7.51 -5.24 17.72
N LEU A 253 8.77 -5.09 18.15
CA LEU A 253 9.53 -6.18 18.78
C LEU A 253 8.81 -6.84 19.97
N PRO A 254 8.22 -6.12 20.94
CA PRO A 254 7.51 -6.76 22.05
C PRO A 254 6.25 -7.51 21.61
N VAL A 255 5.58 -7.00 20.57
CA VAL A 255 4.40 -7.64 19.97
C VAL A 255 4.81 -8.91 19.22
N LEU A 256 5.90 -8.84 18.44
CA LEU A 256 6.49 -9.99 17.75
C LEU A 256 6.87 -11.09 18.74
N ALA A 257 7.44 -10.73 19.89
CA ALA A 257 7.75 -11.69 20.94
C ALA A 257 6.49 -12.35 21.50
N LEU A 258 5.41 -11.60 21.75
CA LEU A 258 4.12 -12.16 22.19
C LEU A 258 3.51 -13.10 21.14
N ALA A 259 3.51 -12.69 19.87
CA ALA A 259 3.05 -13.50 18.75
C ALA A 259 3.86 -14.80 18.66
N GLY A 260 5.19 -14.72 18.75
CA GLY A 260 6.09 -15.86 18.76
C GLY A 260 5.85 -16.81 19.95
N ILE A 261 5.56 -16.28 21.14
CA ILE A 261 5.19 -17.10 22.30
C ILE A 261 3.90 -17.89 22.05
N TRP A 262 2.88 -17.26 21.45
CA TRP A 262 1.64 -17.96 21.09
C TRP A 262 1.92 -19.04 20.04
N CYS A 263 2.64 -18.70 18.96
CA CYS A 263 3.04 -19.65 17.92
C CYS A 263 3.79 -20.85 18.51
N TRP A 264 4.74 -20.61 19.41
CA TRP A 264 5.50 -21.67 20.07
C TRP A 264 4.60 -22.60 20.89
N ARG A 265 3.67 -22.06 21.69
CA ARG A 265 2.74 -22.85 22.51
C ARG A 265 1.81 -23.72 21.66
N HIS A 266 1.38 -23.20 20.51
CA HIS A 266 0.42 -23.86 19.62
C HIS A 266 1.05 -24.55 18.41
N ARG A 267 2.39 -24.72 18.38
CA ARG A 267 3.12 -25.32 17.24
C ARG A 267 2.67 -26.73 16.86
N ALA A 268 2.06 -27.46 17.80
CA ALA A 268 1.54 -28.81 17.59
C ALA A 268 0.05 -28.82 17.21
N ASP A 269 -0.68 -27.70 17.33
CA ASP A 269 -2.10 -27.62 16.99
C ASP A 269 -2.28 -27.41 15.48
N LYS A 270 -2.87 -28.41 14.82
CA LYS A 270 -3.20 -28.37 13.39
C LYS A 270 -4.19 -27.26 13.03
N ARG A 271 -5.01 -26.79 13.97
CA ARG A 271 -5.94 -25.67 13.75
C ARG A 271 -5.23 -24.32 13.75
N ALA A 272 -4.20 -24.17 14.58
CA ALA A 272 -3.37 -22.97 14.64
C ALA A 272 -2.32 -22.90 13.52
N GLN A 273 -1.90 -24.06 12.99
CA GLN A 273 -0.82 -24.17 12.02
C GLN A 273 -0.92 -23.21 10.81
N PRO A 274 -2.08 -23.05 10.12
CA PRO A 274 -2.13 -22.13 8.99
C PRO A 274 -1.84 -20.68 9.39
N LEU A 275 -2.33 -20.25 10.56
CA LEU A 275 -2.09 -18.90 11.10
C LEU A 275 -0.61 -18.69 11.45
N ILE A 276 0.04 -19.70 12.03
CA ILE A 276 1.48 -19.68 12.34
C ILE A 276 2.31 -19.59 11.05
N LEU A 277 1.97 -20.40 10.04
CA LEU A 277 2.68 -20.40 8.75
C LEU A 277 2.49 -19.08 7.99
N ALA A 278 1.28 -18.53 8.00
CA ALA A 278 1.01 -17.21 7.42
C ALA A 278 1.83 -16.12 8.12
N TRP A 279 1.96 -16.18 9.46
CA TRP A 279 2.73 -15.22 10.23
C TRP A 279 4.24 -15.29 9.91
N LEU A 280 4.79 -16.50 9.80
CA LEU A 280 6.17 -16.69 9.37
C LEU A 280 6.39 -16.16 7.95
N ALA A 281 5.48 -16.49 7.02
CA ALA A 281 5.55 -16.01 5.65
C ALA A 281 5.48 -14.48 5.57
N ALA A 282 4.57 -13.84 6.32
CA ALA A 282 4.34 -12.41 6.26
C ALA A 282 5.56 -11.62 6.77
N ASN A 283 6.19 -12.10 7.85
CA ASN A 283 7.43 -11.50 8.34
C ASN A 283 8.58 -11.71 7.35
N ALA A 284 8.77 -12.93 6.86
CA ALA A 284 9.85 -13.24 5.92
C ALA A 284 9.74 -12.43 4.61
N LEU A 285 8.53 -12.34 4.06
CA LEU A 285 8.25 -11.58 2.84
C LEU A 285 8.34 -10.08 3.06
N GLY A 286 7.87 -9.57 4.20
CA GLY A 286 8.07 -8.17 4.58
C GLY A 286 9.54 -7.78 4.51
N PHE A 287 10.43 -8.57 5.13
CA PHE A 287 11.87 -8.34 5.00
C PHE A 287 12.41 -8.57 3.59
N ALA A 288 11.94 -9.59 2.87
CA ALA A 288 12.40 -9.85 1.52
C ALA A 288 12.03 -8.74 0.53
N PHE A 289 10.91 -8.02 0.75
CA PHE A 289 10.46 -6.94 -0.12
C PHE A 289 10.90 -5.55 0.36
N ALA A 290 11.21 -5.36 1.63
CA ALA A 290 11.57 -4.06 2.21
C ALA A 290 12.79 -3.38 1.56
N GLY A 291 13.65 -4.12 0.86
CA GLY A 291 14.75 -3.55 0.09
C GLY A 291 14.40 -3.22 -1.37
N GLY A 292 13.20 -3.50 -1.86
CA GLY A 292 12.84 -3.21 -3.25
C GLY A 292 12.76 -1.71 -3.51
N ASP A 293 13.29 -1.25 -4.64
CA ASP A 293 13.16 0.14 -5.06
C ASP A 293 11.67 0.52 -5.24
N GLY A 294 11.29 1.67 -4.67
CA GLY A 294 9.89 2.14 -4.58
C GLY A 294 8.96 1.23 -3.77
N VAL A 295 9.52 0.36 -2.92
CA VAL A 295 8.73 -0.42 -1.96
C VAL A 295 8.69 0.31 -0.63
N GLY A 296 7.48 0.63 -0.17
CA GLY A 296 7.25 1.23 1.14
C GLY A 296 7.05 0.20 2.26
N ARG A 297 6.92 0.72 3.48
CA ARG A 297 6.71 -0.06 4.71
C ARG A 297 5.39 -0.86 4.71
N ASN A 298 4.49 -0.57 3.77
CA ASN A 298 3.22 -1.28 3.59
C ASN A 298 3.38 -2.77 3.28
N VAL A 299 4.57 -3.24 2.87
CA VAL A 299 4.88 -4.68 2.75
C VAL A 299 4.81 -5.45 4.06
N PHE A 300 4.88 -4.77 5.21
CA PHE A 300 4.72 -5.40 6.52
C PHE A 300 3.26 -5.44 7.01
N PHE A 301 2.27 -4.94 6.25
CA PHE A 301 0.89 -4.86 6.74
C PHE A 301 0.28 -6.23 7.07
N GLU A 302 0.56 -7.27 6.28
CA GLU A 302 0.15 -8.64 6.60
C GLU A 302 0.79 -9.12 7.91
N ALA A 303 2.06 -8.77 8.14
CA ALA A 303 2.77 -9.12 9.37
C ALA A 303 2.19 -8.38 10.57
N VAL A 304 1.88 -7.08 10.44
CA VAL A 304 1.21 -6.28 11.48
C VAL A 304 -0.17 -6.86 11.82
N LEU A 305 -0.98 -7.20 10.82
CA LEU A 305 -2.29 -7.84 11.00
C LEU A 305 -2.18 -9.11 11.85
N LEU A 306 -1.26 -10.01 11.47
CA LEU A 306 -1.06 -11.29 12.15
C LEU A 306 -0.42 -11.11 13.53
N ASN A 307 0.51 -10.18 13.68
CA ASN A 307 1.09 -9.78 14.97
C ASN A 307 0.00 -9.34 15.95
N THR A 308 -0.93 -8.48 15.51
CA THR A 308 -2.05 -8.02 16.35
C THR A 308 -2.88 -9.20 16.83
N VAL A 309 -3.32 -10.07 15.90
CA VAL A 309 -4.15 -11.23 16.23
C VAL A 309 -3.43 -12.14 17.23
N LEU A 310 -2.20 -12.54 16.92
CA LEU A 310 -1.44 -13.51 17.71
C LEU A 310 -1.03 -12.97 19.07
N ALA A 311 -0.60 -11.71 19.15
CA ALA A 311 -0.21 -11.10 20.42
C ALA A 311 -1.40 -10.93 21.37
N VAL A 312 -2.58 -10.55 20.86
CA VAL A 312 -3.80 -10.50 21.68
C VAL A 312 -4.17 -11.89 22.19
N LEU A 313 -4.13 -12.92 21.33
CA LEU A 313 -4.38 -14.30 21.76
C LEU A 313 -3.38 -14.75 22.85
N ALA A 314 -2.10 -14.42 22.70
CA ALA A 314 -1.08 -14.68 23.71
C ALA A 314 -1.42 -14.09 25.08
N CYS A 315 -1.94 -12.85 25.09
CA CYS A 315 -2.35 -12.15 26.30
C CYS A 315 -3.63 -12.71 26.90
N VAL A 316 -4.61 -13.10 26.08
CA VAL A 316 -5.88 -13.69 26.55
C VAL A 316 -5.65 -15.04 27.23
N GLU A 317 -4.70 -15.83 26.75
CA GLU A 317 -4.35 -17.13 27.35
C GLU A 317 -3.46 -17.00 28.59
N ALA A 318 -2.80 -15.85 28.78
CA ALA A 318 -1.94 -15.63 29.93
C ALA A 318 -2.74 -15.19 31.17
N SER A 319 -2.42 -15.77 32.32
CA SER A 319 -3.00 -15.36 33.62
C SER A 319 -2.43 -14.04 34.15
N GLN A 320 -1.35 -13.53 33.55
CA GLN A 320 -0.59 -12.38 34.02
C GLN A 320 -1.04 -11.08 33.31
N SER A 321 -1.56 -10.11 34.07
CA SER A 321 -2.11 -8.86 33.56
C SER A 321 -1.09 -7.93 32.89
N TRP A 322 0.17 -7.96 33.31
CA TRP A 322 1.21 -7.05 32.80
C TRP A 322 1.53 -7.25 31.32
N ARG A 323 1.29 -8.45 30.76
CA ARG A 323 1.55 -8.72 29.33
C ARG A 323 0.69 -7.88 28.41
N GLY A 324 -0.50 -7.46 28.87
CA GLY A 324 -1.35 -6.54 28.13
C GLY A 324 -0.70 -5.17 27.91
N LEU A 325 0.26 -4.76 28.76
CA LEU A 325 1.01 -3.52 28.59
C LEU A 325 1.95 -3.58 27.37
N LEU A 326 2.44 -4.77 26.99
CA LEU A 326 3.29 -4.93 25.82
C LEU A 326 2.52 -4.70 24.50
N LEU A 327 1.19 -4.90 24.49
CA LEU A 327 0.34 -4.54 23.34
C LEU A 327 0.24 -3.02 23.14
N LEU A 328 0.53 -2.25 24.18
CA LEU A 328 0.53 -0.80 24.14
C LEU A 328 1.90 -0.24 23.75
N PHE A 329 2.93 -1.07 23.59
CA PHE A 329 4.29 -0.61 23.30
C PHE A 329 4.39 0.25 22.02
N PRO A 330 3.72 -0.07 20.89
CA PRO A 330 3.74 0.82 19.72
C PRO A 330 3.24 2.25 20.01
N LEU A 331 2.43 2.46 21.07
CA LEU A 331 1.96 3.79 21.47
C LEU A 331 3.06 4.69 22.02
N VAL A 332 4.23 4.14 22.41
CA VAL A 332 5.40 4.94 22.82
C VAL A 332 5.85 5.88 21.69
N TRP A 333 5.65 5.46 20.43
CA TRP A 333 5.98 6.23 19.24
C TRP A 333 4.89 7.23 18.81
N ALA A 334 3.69 7.12 19.41
CA ALA A 334 2.54 7.91 19.01
C ALA A 334 2.75 9.44 19.12
N PRO A 335 3.42 9.99 20.15
CA PRO A 335 3.68 11.44 20.21
C PRO A 335 4.51 11.95 19.03
N ALA A 336 5.55 11.22 18.63
CA ALA A 336 6.41 11.63 17.51
C ALA A 336 5.64 11.64 16.19
N HIS A 337 4.87 10.57 15.91
CA HIS A 337 4.04 10.49 14.71
C HIS A 337 2.90 11.52 14.72
N PHE A 338 2.32 11.80 15.88
CA PHE A 338 1.29 12.83 16.01
C PHE A 338 1.84 14.23 15.72
N ILE A 339 3.03 14.56 16.23
CA ILE A 339 3.70 15.84 15.95
C ILE A 339 4.01 15.96 14.46
N ALA A 340 4.52 14.88 13.83
CA ALA A 340 4.77 14.86 12.38
C ALA A 340 3.48 15.11 11.58
N ALA A 341 2.39 14.42 11.92
CA ALA A 341 1.09 14.61 11.29
C ALA A 341 0.56 16.06 11.47
N LEU A 342 0.74 16.66 12.64
CA LEU A 342 0.36 18.06 12.88
C LEU A 342 1.16 19.04 12.00
N HIS A 343 2.47 18.82 11.80
CA HIS A 343 3.25 19.65 10.90
C HIS A 343 2.79 19.53 9.45
N GLU A 344 2.45 18.32 9.00
CA GLU A 344 1.87 18.09 7.67
C GLU A 344 0.51 18.80 7.51
N ASP A 345 -0.35 18.73 8.53
CA ASP A 345 -1.64 19.43 8.55
C ASP A 345 -1.48 20.96 8.52
N GLN A 346 -0.46 21.50 9.19
CA GLN A 346 -0.12 22.92 9.14
C GLN A 346 0.38 23.36 7.77
N ALA A 347 1.09 22.50 7.04
CA ALA A 347 1.56 22.77 5.68
C ALA A 347 0.46 22.62 4.61
N LEU A 348 -0.65 21.95 4.95
CA LEU A 348 -1.72 21.61 4.01
C LEU A 348 -2.36 22.80 3.28
N PRO A 349 -2.65 23.96 3.93
CA PRO A 349 -3.20 25.11 3.21
C PRO A 349 -2.25 25.63 2.13
N GLN A 350 -0.94 25.67 2.42
CA GLN A 350 0.06 26.09 1.45
C GLN A 350 0.18 25.08 0.31
N ALA A 351 0.21 23.78 0.62
CA ALA A 351 0.23 22.73 -0.40
C ALA A 351 -0.98 22.80 -1.35
N ARG A 352 -2.17 23.12 -0.83
CA ARG A 352 -3.38 23.34 -1.65
C ARG A 352 -3.24 24.55 -2.57
N ALA A 353 -2.71 25.66 -2.05
CA ALA A 353 -2.50 26.87 -2.83
C ALA A 353 -1.47 26.66 -3.95
N ASP A 354 -0.35 26.01 -3.63
CA ASP A 354 0.70 25.65 -4.57
C ASP A 354 0.15 24.71 -5.66
N PHE A 355 -0.55 23.66 -5.27
CA PHE A 355 -1.16 22.71 -6.20
C PHE A 355 -2.14 23.39 -7.16
N ALA A 356 -3.04 24.24 -6.64
CA ALA A 356 -3.99 24.98 -7.46
C ALA A 356 -3.29 25.93 -8.45
N ALA A 357 -2.23 26.62 -8.01
CA ALA A 357 -1.44 27.49 -8.88
C ALA A 357 -0.71 26.70 -9.97
N GLY A 358 -0.15 25.54 -9.64
CA GLY A 358 0.51 24.64 -10.60
C GLY A 358 -0.46 24.10 -11.65
N VAL A 359 -1.65 23.63 -11.22
CA VAL A 359 -2.71 23.18 -12.14
C VAL A 359 -3.13 24.31 -13.08
N ALA A 360 -3.40 25.51 -12.55
CA ALA A 360 -3.83 26.64 -13.35
C ALA A 360 -2.80 27.04 -14.41
N LEU A 361 -1.51 27.00 -14.09
CA LEU A 361 -0.44 27.26 -15.06
C LEU A 361 -0.37 26.17 -16.12
N LEU A 362 -0.29 24.89 -15.73
CA LEU A 362 -0.14 23.80 -16.70
C LEU A 362 -1.34 23.63 -17.64
N GLN A 363 -2.54 24.03 -17.23
CA GLN A 363 -3.72 24.06 -18.11
C GLN A 363 -3.54 24.98 -19.32
N THR A 364 -2.67 25.99 -19.22
CA THR A 364 -2.37 26.90 -20.33
C THR A 364 -1.33 26.35 -21.30
N VAL A 365 -0.56 25.36 -20.88
CA VAL A 365 0.51 24.74 -21.68
C VAL A 365 -0.11 23.76 -22.68
N GLN A 366 0.24 23.90 -23.96
CA GLN A 366 -0.18 22.98 -25.02
C GLN A 366 1.01 22.11 -25.46
N GLY A 367 0.88 20.79 -25.33
CA GLY A 367 1.89 19.82 -25.75
C GLY A 367 2.43 18.96 -24.59
N PRO A 368 3.55 18.24 -24.82
CA PRO A 368 4.08 17.29 -23.84
C PRO A 368 4.54 17.96 -22.55
N VAL A 369 4.06 17.47 -21.41
CA VAL A 369 4.43 17.94 -20.06
C VAL A 369 4.95 16.76 -19.26
N VAL A 370 5.91 17.00 -18.37
CA VAL A 370 6.35 16.01 -17.38
C VAL A 370 6.07 16.55 -15.99
N CYS A 371 5.44 15.75 -15.13
CA CYS A 371 5.27 16.09 -13.72
C CYS A 371 5.84 15.01 -12.82
N GLU A 372 6.53 15.45 -11.78
CA GLU A 372 6.84 14.60 -10.64
C GLU A 372 5.56 14.28 -9.85
N ASN A 373 4.71 15.30 -9.68
CA ASN A 373 3.38 15.16 -9.13
C ASN A 373 2.38 14.74 -10.22
N LEU A 374 2.19 13.42 -10.40
CA LEU A 374 1.30 12.90 -11.43
C LEU A 374 -0.16 13.35 -11.25
N LEU A 375 -0.63 13.56 -10.02
CA LEU A 375 -1.97 14.10 -9.79
C LEU A 375 -2.10 15.50 -10.41
N LEU A 376 -1.07 16.33 -10.26
CA LEU A 376 -1.02 17.68 -10.83
C LEU A 376 -1.14 17.64 -12.36
N CYS A 377 -0.36 16.78 -13.03
CA CYS A 377 -0.43 16.59 -14.48
C CYS A 377 -1.85 16.18 -14.93
N VAL A 378 -2.43 15.18 -14.28
CA VAL A 378 -3.78 14.68 -14.62
C VAL A 378 -4.84 15.75 -14.42
N ARG A 379 -4.77 16.52 -13.32
CA ARG A 379 -5.70 17.63 -13.05
C ARG A 379 -5.57 18.79 -14.04
N ALA A 380 -4.37 19.00 -14.57
CA ALA A 380 -4.12 19.96 -15.63
C ALA A 380 -4.57 19.48 -17.02
N GLY A 381 -5.05 18.23 -17.13
CA GLY A 381 -5.50 17.64 -18.39
C GLY A 381 -4.39 16.96 -19.21
N HIS A 382 -3.20 16.81 -18.64
CA HIS A 382 -2.04 16.23 -19.29
C HIS A 382 -1.83 14.76 -18.92
N ALA A 383 -1.41 13.97 -19.90
CA ALA A 383 -0.70 12.72 -19.63
C ALA A 383 0.80 13.04 -19.53
N SER A 384 1.46 12.64 -18.45
CA SER A 384 2.89 12.88 -18.29
C SER A 384 3.67 12.18 -19.41
N ALA A 385 4.59 12.90 -20.06
CA ALA A 385 5.34 12.38 -21.21
C ALA A 385 6.23 11.18 -20.84
N PHE A 386 6.70 11.13 -19.60
CA PHE A 386 7.25 9.95 -18.96
C PHE A 386 6.95 9.98 -17.46
N TYR A 387 7.13 8.84 -16.78
CA TYR A 387 7.01 8.76 -15.33
C TYR A 387 8.39 8.87 -14.68
N PRO A 388 8.71 9.96 -13.95
CA PRO A 388 10.07 10.22 -13.45
C PRO A 388 10.63 9.08 -12.59
N TYR A 389 9.81 8.51 -11.70
CA TYR A 389 10.22 7.37 -10.88
C TYR A 389 10.54 6.12 -11.71
N ALA A 390 9.72 5.79 -12.72
CA ALA A 390 10.01 4.66 -13.61
C ALA A 390 11.34 4.83 -14.34
N VAL A 391 11.56 6.03 -14.87
CA VAL A 391 12.79 6.40 -15.57
C VAL A 391 14.01 6.30 -14.66
N GLU A 392 13.95 6.89 -13.47
CA GLU A 392 15.04 6.87 -12.49
C GLU A 392 15.38 5.44 -12.07
N SER A 393 14.37 4.63 -11.77
CA SER A 393 14.55 3.23 -11.39
C SER A 393 15.27 2.42 -12.50
N GLN A 394 14.90 2.63 -13.77
CA GLN A 394 15.55 1.97 -14.90
C GLN A 394 16.97 2.48 -15.17
N ILE A 395 17.25 3.76 -14.93
CA ILE A 395 18.60 4.33 -14.99
C ILE A 395 19.50 3.68 -13.93
N ARG A 396 19.00 3.53 -12.70
CA ARG A 396 19.77 3.00 -11.58
C ARG A 396 20.25 1.56 -11.80
N ILE A 397 19.47 0.75 -12.50
CA ILE A 397 19.84 -0.62 -12.87
C ILE A 397 20.53 -0.72 -14.24
N GLY A 398 20.89 0.41 -14.85
CA GLY A 398 21.64 0.46 -16.10
C GLY A 398 20.85 0.05 -17.35
N ARG A 399 19.51 0.05 -17.28
CA ARG A 399 18.63 -0.29 -18.42
C ARG A 399 18.24 0.90 -19.28
N LEU A 400 18.37 2.10 -18.74
CA LEU A 400 18.09 3.35 -19.43
C LEU A 400 19.27 4.30 -19.27
N SER A 401 19.67 4.97 -20.35
CA SER A 401 20.75 5.96 -20.30
C SER A 401 20.20 7.31 -19.81
N PRO A 402 20.86 7.98 -18.84
CA PRO A 402 20.52 9.36 -18.47
C PRO A 402 20.46 10.31 -19.67
N ALA A 403 21.38 10.15 -20.62
CA ALA A 403 21.45 10.98 -21.82
C ALA A 403 20.21 10.82 -22.72
N ALA A 404 19.58 9.64 -22.73
CA ALA A 404 18.35 9.41 -23.50
C ALA A 404 17.18 10.23 -22.94
N ILE A 405 17.16 10.47 -21.62
CA ILE A 405 16.15 11.30 -20.96
C ILE A 405 16.43 12.78 -21.18
N THR A 406 17.68 13.20 -21.03
CA THR A 406 18.10 14.58 -21.35
C THR A 406 17.78 14.95 -22.80
N ALA A 407 17.89 14.00 -23.74
CA ALA A 407 17.54 14.23 -25.14
C ALA A 407 16.04 14.49 -25.39
N LEU A 408 15.15 14.16 -24.44
CA LEU A 408 13.71 14.46 -24.56
C LEU A 408 13.39 15.91 -24.21
N LEU A 409 14.25 16.58 -23.44
CA LEU A 409 13.99 17.91 -22.89
C LEU A 409 13.57 18.94 -23.95
N PRO A 410 14.21 19.06 -25.13
CA PRO A 410 13.81 20.04 -26.14
C PRO A 410 12.39 19.84 -26.71
N GLY A 411 11.82 18.65 -26.55
CA GLY A 411 10.45 18.33 -26.98
C GLY A 411 9.39 18.63 -25.92
N LEU A 412 9.79 18.89 -24.67
CA LEU A 412 8.88 19.17 -23.57
C LEU A 412 8.44 20.64 -23.58
N LYS A 413 7.22 20.88 -23.13
CA LYS A 413 6.60 22.22 -23.05
C LYS A 413 6.52 22.73 -21.63
N ALA A 414 6.47 21.84 -20.65
CA ALA A 414 6.72 22.18 -19.27
C ALA A 414 7.29 20.99 -18.50
N VAL A 415 8.07 21.30 -17.47
CA VAL A 415 8.59 20.32 -16.51
C VAL A 415 8.26 20.78 -15.10
N GLU A 416 7.46 19.98 -14.39
CA GLU A 416 7.18 20.16 -12.97
C GLU A 416 8.12 19.29 -12.12
N ILE A 417 8.72 19.92 -11.12
CA ILE A 417 9.61 19.30 -10.14
C ILE A 417 9.10 19.64 -8.75
N GLY A 418 9.00 18.64 -7.88
CA GLY A 418 8.67 18.85 -6.48
C GLY A 418 9.80 19.59 -5.76
N THR A 419 9.49 20.70 -5.09
CA THR A 419 10.50 21.40 -4.27
C THR A 419 10.49 20.79 -2.88
N THR A 420 11.23 19.72 -2.64
CA THR A 420 11.33 19.17 -1.28
C THR A 420 12.76 18.98 -0.80
N ASP A 421 13.23 20.03 -0.14
CA ASP A 421 13.92 19.95 1.15
C ASP A 421 12.86 19.86 2.28
N LEU A 422 12.19 18.71 2.44
CA LEU A 422 11.39 18.40 3.64
C LEU A 422 11.94 17.14 4.34
N PRO A 423 11.94 17.11 5.69
CA PRO A 423 12.86 16.30 6.49
C PRO A 423 12.34 14.87 6.70
N GLU A 424 12.50 14.01 5.70
CA GLU A 424 12.60 12.55 5.85
C GLU A 424 13.64 12.07 4.80
N PRO A 425 14.35 10.94 5.04
CA PRO A 425 15.70 10.70 4.49
C PRO A 425 15.72 10.77 2.97
N PRO A 426 16.87 11.14 2.37
CA PRO A 426 16.94 11.98 1.17
C PRO A 426 16.01 11.45 0.10
N ARG A 427 14.99 12.25 -0.24
CA ARG A 427 14.12 11.95 -1.37
C ARG A 427 15.01 11.65 -2.57
N HIS A 428 14.77 10.49 -3.18
CA HIS A 428 15.45 10.07 -4.38
C HIS A 428 15.34 11.19 -5.41
N VAL A 429 16.47 11.67 -5.93
CA VAL A 429 16.44 12.65 -7.01
C VAL A 429 15.83 11.95 -8.22
N LEU A 430 14.55 12.24 -8.52
CA LEU A 430 13.78 11.56 -9.56
C LEU A 430 14.22 11.92 -10.99
N TYR A 431 15.06 12.94 -11.11
CA TYR A 431 15.63 13.38 -12.38
C TYR A 431 17.16 13.24 -12.35
N PRO A 432 17.80 12.76 -13.43
CA PRO A 432 19.24 12.72 -13.51
C PRO A 432 19.88 14.11 -13.33
N PRO A 433 21.07 14.23 -12.70
CA PRO A 433 21.76 15.50 -12.54
C PRO A 433 21.95 16.27 -13.85
N ASP A 434 22.29 15.55 -14.93
CA ASP A 434 22.48 16.12 -16.27
C ASP A 434 21.17 16.67 -16.86
N PHE A 435 20.04 16.01 -16.58
CA PHE A 435 18.72 16.50 -16.98
C PHE A 435 18.40 17.80 -16.24
N LEU A 436 18.62 17.85 -14.92
CA LEU A 436 18.39 19.05 -14.11
C LEU A 436 19.32 20.21 -14.51
N ALA A 437 20.57 19.93 -14.85
CA ALA A 437 21.51 20.94 -15.34
C ALA A 437 21.06 21.49 -16.70
N ALA A 438 20.68 20.61 -17.64
CA ALA A 438 20.16 20.99 -18.94
C ALA A 438 18.87 21.81 -18.81
N LEU A 439 17.94 21.40 -17.94
CA LEU A 439 16.70 22.12 -17.65
C LEU A 439 16.98 23.55 -17.19
N LYS A 440 17.87 23.74 -16.21
CA LYS A 440 18.21 25.09 -15.71
C LYS A 440 18.88 25.98 -16.77
N GLN A 441 19.56 25.38 -17.75
CA GLN A 441 20.24 26.10 -18.82
C GLN A 441 19.30 26.48 -19.96
N GLN A 442 18.44 25.55 -20.40
CA GLN A 442 17.61 25.69 -21.60
C GLN A 442 16.25 26.32 -21.30
N ASP A 443 15.73 26.10 -20.10
CA ASP A 443 14.39 26.52 -19.71
C ASP A 443 14.46 27.71 -18.74
N ARG A 444 13.31 28.35 -18.53
CA ARG A 444 13.10 29.40 -17.55
C ARG A 444 12.13 28.92 -16.48
N LEU A 445 12.41 29.30 -15.24
CA LEU A 445 11.52 29.05 -14.11
C LEU A 445 10.32 30.00 -14.20
N VAL A 446 9.12 29.46 -14.44
CA VAL A 446 7.89 30.24 -14.60
C VAL A 446 7.04 30.27 -13.33
N LEU A 447 7.15 29.25 -12.49
CA LEU A 447 6.49 29.20 -11.19
C LEU A 447 7.44 28.59 -10.16
N ALA A 448 7.63 29.30 -9.05
CA ALA A 448 8.37 28.80 -7.90
C ALA A 448 7.49 28.93 -6.66
N ARG A 449 7.22 27.81 -6.01
CA ARG A 449 6.40 27.72 -4.80
C ARG A 449 7.12 26.89 -3.75
N SER A 450 6.49 26.74 -2.58
CA SER A 450 7.09 26.01 -1.47
C SER A 450 7.17 24.50 -1.70
N SER A 451 6.25 23.95 -2.48
CA SER A 451 6.14 22.52 -2.76
C SER A 451 6.36 22.11 -4.22
N LEU A 452 6.48 23.06 -5.15
CA LEU A 452 6.75 22.78 -6.56
C LEU A 452 7.46 23.91 -7.30
N ALA A 453 8.10 23.55 -8.41
CA ALA A 453 8.66 24.45 -9.40
C ALA A 453 8.26 23.99 -10.81
N ILE A 454 7.86 24.93 -11.66
CA ILE A 454 7.52 24.66 -13.07
C ILE A 454 8.47 25.45 -13.97
N TRP A 455 9.01 24.74 -14.94
CA TRP A 455 9.95 25.24 -15.94
C TRP A 455 9.33 25.13 -17.32
N GLU A 456 9.57 26.13 -18.17
CA GLU A 456 9.16 26.14 -19.58
C GLU A 456 10.35 26.51 -20.48
N PRO A 457 10.41 26.04 -21.74
CA PRO A 457 11.44 26.42 -22.68
C PRO A 457 11.59 27.95 -22.81
N ARG A 458 12.82 28.42 -23.00
CA ARG A 458 13.06 29.82 -23.40
C ARG A 458 12.65 29.98 -24.87
N ASP A 459 11.92 31.05 -25.16
CA ASP A 459 11.53 31.44 -26.53
C ASP A 459 12.73 31.72 -27.44
#